data_AF-A0A258SLQ8-F1
#
_entry.id   AF-A0A258SLQ8-F1
#
_cell.length_a   1.000
_cell.length_b   1.000
_cell.length_c   1.000
_cell.angle_alpha   90.00
_cell.angle_beta   90.00
_cell.angle_gamma   90.00
#
_symmetry.space_group_name_H-M   'P 1'
#
loop_
_entity.id
_entity.type
_entity.pdbx_description
1 polymer ?
#
loop_
_entity_poly.entity_id
_entity_poly.type
_entity_poly.pdbx_seq_one_letter_code
_entity_poly.pdbx_strand_id
1 'polypeptide(L)'
;MNLHEYQAKTLLQKYGIPVPRSQVVSAANEVVAAATEIAGNAWVVKAQVHAGGRGKAGGVKVVKSVIEAQNVATELLGKTLVTYQNAPDGQPVNQVLIEETLPIARELYLSMLVDRTLERVVVVASVAGGMDIEEIAHSSPEKILQEVCDPLNGLVDFQARNLAFKLALSGDQIGAFTKMLKGLYRLFKDNDLALLEINPLVVTTDGKIFALDCKM
;
A
#
# COMPACT_ATOMS: atom_id res chain seq x y z
N MET A 1 16.23 -4.07 4.66
CA MET A 1 16.36 -3.27 3.42
C MET A 1 14.95 -2.87 3.06
N ASN A 2 14.72 -1.60 2.68
CA ASN A 2 13.38 -1.15 2.30
C ASN A 2 13.29 -1.04 0.78
N LEU A 3 12.11 -1.34 0.23
CA LEU A 3 11.77 -1.05 -1.16
C LEU A 3 11.06 0.31 -1.26
N HIS A 4 11.15 0.94 -2.43
CA HIS A 4 10.22 2.01 -2.77
C HIS A 4 8.84 1.43 -3.14
N GLU A 5 7.79 2.23 -2.99
CA GLU A 5 6.40 1.83 -3.29
C GLU A 5 6.25 1.27 -4.71
N TYR A 6 6.88 1.89 -5.72
CA TYR A 6 6.80 1.40 -7.11
C TYR A 6 7.43 0.00 -7.28
N GLN A 7 8.49 -0.31 -6.53
CA GLN A 7 9.16 -1.62 -6.55
C GLN A 7 8.30 -2.65 -5.82
N ALA A 8 7.75 -2.29 -4.66
CA ALA A 8 6.81 -3.13 -3.92
C ALA A 8 5.58 -3.46 -4.77
N LYS A 9 5.00 -2.47 -5.48
CA LYS A 9 3.87 -2.68 -6.41
C LYS A 9 4.22 -3.60 -7.58
N THR A 10 5.40 -3.43 -8.16
CA THR A 10 5.90 -4.35 -9.21
C THR A 10 6.00 -5.78 -8.68
N LEU A 11 6.45 -5.96 -7.43
CA LEU A 11 6.53 -7.28 -6.80
C LEU A 11 5.12 -7.84 -6.51
N LEU A 12 4.22 -7.04 -5.96
CA LEU A 12 2.81 -7.39 -5.73
C LEU A 12 2.14 -7.92 -7.01
N GLN A 13 2.34 -7.23 -8.14
CA GLN A 13 1.79 -7.65 -9.44
C GLN A 13 2.29 -9.03 -9.89
N LYS A 14 3.58 -9.35 -9.67
CA LYS A 14 4.14 -10.68 -9.99
C LYS A 14 3.43 -11.82 -9.23
N TYR A 15 2.86 -11.51 -8.07
CA TYR A 15 2.09 -12.45 -7.25
C TYR A 15 0.58 -12.40 -7.53
N GLY A 16 0.15 -11.62 -8.52
CA GLY A 16 -1.25 -11.47 -8.90
C GLY A 16 -2.05 -10.61 -7.92
N ILE A 17 -1.39 -9.78 -7.12
CA ILE A 17 -2.04 -8.85 -6.21
C ILE A 17 -2.42 -7.57 -6.99
N PRO A 18 -3.71 -7.20 -7.03
CA PRO A 18 -4.15 -5.98 -7.70
C PRO A 18 -3.55 -4.73 -7.04
N VAL A 19 -2.93 -3.90 -7.88
CA VAL A 19 -2.47 -2.55 -7.55
C VAL A 19 -3.02 -1.60 -8.63
N PRO A 20 -3.18 -0.30 -8.35
CA PRO A 20 -3.57 0.65 -9.38
C PRO A 20 -2.50 0.75 -10.47
N ARG A 21 -2.94 1.00 -11.70
CA ARG A 21 -2.05 1.27 -12.84
C ARG A 21 -1.22 2.51 -12.54
N SER A 22 0.09 2.38 -12.69
CA SER A 22 1.03 3.45 -12.35
C SER A 22 2.31 3.36 -13.17
N GLN A 23 3.01 4.49 -13.25
CA GLN A 23 4.33 4.60 -13.85
C GLN A 23 5.23 5.47 -13.00
N VAL A 24 6.47 5.02 -12.82
CA VAL A 24 7.51 5.81 -12.16
C VAL A 24 8.20 6.69 -13.19
N VAL A 25 8.41 7.95 -12.81
CA VAL A 25 9.14 8.92 -13.63
C VAL A 25 10.26 9.56 -12.81
N SER A 26 11.35 9.89 -13.48
CA SER A 26 12.52 10.53 -12.88
C SER A 26 12.71 11.97 -13.38
N ALA A 27 11.95 12.38 -14.39
CA ALA A 27 11.94 13.76 -14.90
C ALA A 27 10.51 14.26 -15.16
N ALA A 28 10.26 15.55 -14.92
CA ALA A 28 8.93 16.13 -15.03
C ALA A 28 8.36 16.13 -16.47
N ASN A 29 9.20 16.07 -17.49
CA ASN A 29 8.79 15.95 -18.90
C ASN A 29 8.25 14.55 -19.24
N GLU A 30 8.57 13.51 -18.46
CA GLU A 30 8.06 12.14 -18.65
C GLU A 30 6.60 11.98 -18.16
N VAL A 31 6.11 12.91 -17.32
CA VAL A 31 4.78 12.84 -16.71
C VAL A 31 3.66 12.82 -17.74
N VAL A 32 3.81 13.56 -18.85
CA VAL A 32 2.80 13.60 -19.90
C VAL A 32 2.61 12.21 -20.50
N ALA A 33 3.70 11.54 -20.88
CA ALA A 33 3.66 10.19 -21.44
C ALA A 33 3.08 9.19 -20.43
N ALA A 34 3.54 9.22 -19.18
CA ALA A 34 3.05 8.35 -18.11
C ALA A 34 1.52 8.53 -17.88
N ALA A 35 1.06 9.77 -17.78
CA ALA A 35 -0.37 10.08 -17.57
C ALA A 35 -1.23 9.66 -18.76
N THR A 36 -0.73 9.84 -20.00
CA THR A 36 -1.39 9.39 -21.22
C THR A 36 -1.51 7.86 -21.27
N GLU A 37 -0.44 7.13 -20.91
CA GLU A 37 -0.46 5.67 -20.93
C GLU A 37 -1.40 5.08 -19.86
N ILE A 38 -1.41 5.66 -18.66
CA ILE A 38 -2.36 5.27 -17.61
C ILE A 38 -3.81 5.52 -18.07
N ALA A 39 -4.05 6.61 -18.80
CA ALA A 39 -5.34 7.07 -19.28
C ALA A 39 -6.35 7.34 -18.14
N GLY A 40 -6.85 8.58 -18.07
CA GLY A 40 -7.80 8.99 -17.04
C GLY A 40 -8.07 10.49 -17.06
N ASN A 41 -8.92 10.93 -16.14
CA ASN A 41 -9.25 12.34 -15.94
C ASN A 41 -8.63 12.92 -14.65
N ALA A 42 -7.99 12.07 -13.85
CA ALA A 42 -7.29 12.43 -12.62
C ALA A 42 -6.21 11.39 -12.32
N TRP A 43 -5.17 11.82 -11.61
CA TRP A 43 -4.04 10.99 -11.20
C TRP A 43 -3.63 11.30 -9.77
N VAL A 44 -2.81 10.42 -9.20
CA VAL A 44 -2.11 10.66 -7.94
C VAL A 44 -0.62 10.77 -8.26
N VAL A 45 0.03 11.84 -7.81
CA VAL A 45 1.48 12.00 -7.86
C VAL A 45 2.04 11.69 -6.48
N LYS A 46 2.89 10.68 -6.38
CA LYS A 46 3.46 10.20 -5.11
C LYS A 46 5.00 10.25 -5.12
N ALA A 47 5.57 11.04 -4.23
CA ALA A 47 7.01 11.06 -3.97
C ALA A 47 7.50 9.67 -3.54
N GLN A 48 8.59 9.20 -4.17
CA GLN A 48 9.21 7.92 -3.84
C GLN A 48 10.35 8.14 -2.83
N VAL A 49 10.02 7.97 -1.55
CA VAL A 49 10.96 7.93 -0.42
C VAL A 49 10.61 6.74 0.47
N HIS A 50 11.53 6.27 1.30
CA HIS A 50 11.26 5.12 2.18
C HIS A 50 10.48 5.48 3.44
N ALA A 51 10.49 6.76 3.83
CA ALA A 51 9.72 7.24 4.98
C ALA A 51 8.21 7.26 4.69
N GLY A 52 7.42 6.83 5.67
CA GLY A 52 5.97 7.01 5.69
C GLY A 52 5.56 8.46 5.98
N GLY A 53 4.26 8.72 6.04
CA GLY A 53 3.72 10.06 6.32
C GLY A 53 3.79 11.05 5.15
N ARG A 54 4.07 10.57 3.94
CA ARG A 54 4.27 11.38 2.72
C ARG A 54 3.06 12.26 2.40
N GLY A 55 1.83 11.75 2.59
CA GLY A 55 0.61 12.52 2.35
C GLY A 55 0.50 13.77 3.24
N LYS A 56 0.78 13.64 4.54
CA LYS A 56 0.78 14.77 5.49
C LYS A 56 1.88 15.79 5.17
N ALA A 57 2.98 15.34 4.57
CA ALA A 57 4.11 16.18 4.15
C ALA A 57 3.94 16.79 2.75
N GLY A 58 2.79 16.58 2.08
CA GLY A 58 2.55 17.09 0.72
C GLY A 58 3.25 16.31 -0.40
N GLY A 59 3.84 15.16 -0.08
CA GLY A 59 4.45 14.23 -1.03
C GLY A 59 3.47 13.32 -1.77
N VAL A 60 2.18 13.38 -1.45
CA VAL A 60 1.11 12.68 -2.20
C VAL A 60 0.03 13.71 -2.54
N LYS A 61 -0.23 13.93 -3.84
CA LYS A 61 -1.26 14.86 -4.31
C LYS A 61 -2.14 14.23 -5.38
N VAL A 62 -3.46 14.41 -5.26
CA VAL A 62 -4.42 14.10 -6.32
C VAL A 62 -4.51 15.29 -7.26
N VAL A 63 -4.42 15.04 -8.56
CA VAL A 63 -4.40 16.05 -9.62
C VAL A 63 -5.45 15.73 -10.68
N LYS A 64 -6.05 16.75 -11.29
CA LYS A 64 -7.17 16.62 -12.25
C LYS A 64 -6.80 16.94 -13.69
N SER A 65 -5.53 17.20 -13.96
CA SER A 65 -5.02 17.41 -15.31
C SER A 65 -3.56 16.98 -15.42
N VAL A 66 -3.14 16.66 -16.65
CA VAL A 66 -1.74 16.32 -16.95
C VAL A 66 -0.79 17.48 -16.62
N ILE A 67 -1.22 18.72 -16.86
CA ILE A 67 -0.45 19.93 -16.54
C ILE A 67 -0.23 20.04 -15.03
N GLU A 68 -1.29 19.82 -14.24
CA GLU A 68 -1.19 19.81 -12.77
C GLU A 68 -0.27 18.68 -12.28
N ALA A 69 -0.35 17.49 -12.87
CA ALA A 69 0.55 16.38 -12.57
C ALA A 69 2.02 16.76 -12.81
N GLN A 70 2.32 17.39 -13.94
CA GLN A 70 3.66 17.84 -14.29
C GLN A 70 4.18 18.94 -13.34
N ASN A 71 3.32 19.89 -12.96
CA ASN A 71 3.68 20.93 -12.00
C ASN A 71 4.02 20.32 -10.63
N VAL A 72 3.19 19.41 -10.13
CA VAL A 72 3.45 18.71 -8.86
C VAL A 72 4.74 17.88 -8.94
N ALA A 73 4.98 17.16 -10.03
CA ALA A 73 6.22 16.41 -10.21
C ALA A 73 7.45 17.33 -10.19
N THR A 74 7.37 18.51 -10.83
CA THR A 74 8.43 19.53 -10.81
C THR A 74 8.66 20.09 -9.40
N GLU A 75 7.59 20.24 -8.61
CA GLU A 75 7.70 20.66 -7.22
C GLU A 75 8.36 19.63 -6.32
N LEU A 76 8.28 18.34 -6.66
CA LEU A 76 8.78 17.25 -5.82
C LEU A 76 10.18 16.78 -6.25
N LEU A 77 10.40 16.54 -7.54
CA LEU A 77 11.65 15.98 -8.05
C LEU A 77 12.85 16.86 -7.72
N GLY A 78 13.91 16.24 -7.20
CA GLY A 78 15.15 16.91 -6.79
C GLY A 78 15.07 17.67 -5.47
N LYS A 79 13.91 17.69 -4.79
CA LYS A 79 13.75 18.30 -3.46
C LYS A 79 13.84 17.27 -2.34
N THR A 80 14.09 17.75 -1.13
CA THR A 80 14.05 16.93 0.08
C THR A 80 12.64 16.92 0.65
N LEU A 81 12.07 15.74 0.84
CA LEU A 81 10.80 15.55 1.53
C LEU A 81 11.06 15.18 3.00
N VAL A 82 10.60 16.04 3.90
CA VAL A 82 10.64 15.81 5.35
C VAL A 82 9.26 15.33 5.80
N THR A 83 9.22 14.19 6.47
CA THR A 83 8.04 13.62 7.12
C THR A 83 8.30 13.47 8.61
N TYR A 84 7.27 13.14 9.39
CA TYR A 84 7.46 12.89 10.83
C TYR A 84 8.38 11.68 11.13
N GLN A 85 8.59 10.77 10.17
CA GLN A 85 9.41 9.58 10.35
C GLN A 85 10.90 9.78 10.02
N ASN A 86 11.25 10.84 9.29
CA ASN A 86 12.64 11.13 8.86
C ASN A 86 13.10 12.56 9.18
N ALA A 87 12.35 13.27 10.01
CA ALA A 87 12.74 14.58 10.50
C ALA A 87 14.01 14.48 11.37
N PRO A 88 14.90 15.49 11.33
CA PRO A 88 14.78 16.73 10.56
C PRO A 88 15.36 16.63 9.12
N ASP A 89 16.15 15.60 8.83
CA ASP A 89 17.01 15.57 7.64
C ASP A 89 16.25 15.31 6.33
N GLY A 90 15.13 14.61 6.39
CA GLY A 90 14.31 14.27 5.23
C GLY A 90 14.99 13.26 4.29
N GLN A 91 14.39 13.06 3.12
CA GLN A 91 14.95 12.21 2.06
C GLN A 91 14.80 12.87 0.69
N PRO A 92 15.79 12.74 -0.21
CA PRO A 92 15.70 13.29 -1.55
C PRO A 92 14.65 12.55 -2.37
N VAL A 93 13.82 13.28 -3.11
CA VAL A 93 12.84 12.73 -4.03
C VAL A 93 13.46 12.67 -5.42
N ASN A 94 14.04 11.52 -5.77
CA ASN A 94 14.65 11.31 -7.09
C ASN A 94 13.65 10.80 -8.13
N GLN A 95 12.52 10.26 -7.67
CA GLN A 95 11.48 9.67 -8.50
C GLN A 95 10.10 9.99 -7.93
N VAL A 96 9.11 10.08 -8.82
CA VAL A 96 7.70 10.17 -8.44
C VAL A 96 6.91 9.09 -9.17
N LEU A 97 5.89 8.55 -8.51
CA LEU A 97 4.96 7.60 -9.08
C LEU A 97 3.71 8.35 -9.53
N ILE A 98 3.38 8.26 -10.81
CA ILE A 98 2.12 8.72 -11.38
C ILE A 98 1.18 7.52 -11.39
N GLU A 99 0.00 7.66 -10.78
CA GLU A 99 -0.91 6.54 -10.55
C GLU A 99 -2.36 6.92 -10.86
N GLU A 100 -3.17 5.95 -11.33
CA GLU A 100 -4.60 6.16 -11.52
C GLU A 100 -5.35 6.40 -10.20
N THR A 101 -6.42 7.18 -10.24
CA THR A 101 -7.34 7.30 -9.10
C THR A 101 -8.32 6.13 -9.06
N LEU A 102 -8.61 5.61 -7.87
CA LEU A 102 -9.64 4.59 -7.65
C LEU A 102 -10.90 5.19 -6.99
N PRO A 103 -12.11 4.68 -7.28
CA PRO A 103 -13.32 5.08 -6.58
C PRO A 103 -13.39 4.37 -5.22
N ILE A 104 -12.69 4.92 -4.22
CA ILE A 104 -12.54 4.33 -2.88
C ILE A 104 -13.88 4.37 -2.14
N ALA A 105 -14.36 3.20 -1.70
CA ALA A 105 -15.52 3.09 -0.81
C ALA A 105 -15.08 2.90 0.65
N ARG A 106 -14.01 2.11 0.87
CA ARG A 106 -13.47 1.82 2.20
C ARG A 106 -11.95 1.68 2.14
N GLU A 107 -11.30 2.08 3.22
CA GLU A 107 -9.87 1.88 3.44
C GLU A 107 -9.67 0.95 4.62
N LEU A 108 -8.92 -0.12 4.41
CA LEU A 108 -8.56 -1.12 5.41
C LEU A 108 -7.05 -1.07 5.65
N TYR A 109 -6.61 -1.63 6.76
CA TYR A 109 -5.20 -1.88 7.04
C TYR A 109 -4.91 -3.38 6.91
N LEU A 110 -3.78 -3.73 6.31
CA LEU A 110 -3.29 -5.11 6.26
C LEU A 110 -1.76 -5.13 6.34
N SER A 111 -1.21 -5.98 7.21
CA SER A 111 0.22 -6.27 7.23
C SER A 111 0.54 -7.73 7.55
N MET A 112 1.76 -8.12 7.21
CA MET A 112 2.39 -9.37 7.61
C MET A 112 3.77 -9.06 8.15
N LEU A 113 4.11 -9.63 9.30
CA LEU A 113 5.42 -9.46 9.91
C LEU A 113 5.85 -10.73 10.65
N VAL A 114 7.13 -10.82 10.98
CA VAL A 114 7.64 -11.83 11.91
C VAL A 114 7.44 -11.33 13.34
N ASP A 115 6.52 -11.94 14.06
CA ASP A 115 6.36 -11.72 15.50
C ASP A 115 7.45 -12.50 16.24
N ARG A 116 8.27 -11.76 17.00
CA ARG A 116 9.42 -12.33 17.71
C ARG A 116 9.04 -13.09 18.97
N THR A 117 7.91 -12.76 19.58
CA THR A 117 7.42 -13.43 20.79
C THR A 117 6.82 -14.79 20.44
N LEU A 118 6.05 -14.82 19.36
CA LEU A 118 5.44 -16.05 18.85
C LEU A 118 6.41 -16.88 18.00
N GLU A 119 7.47 -16.25 17.48
CA GLU A 119 8.40 -16.81 16.50
C GLU A 119 7.65 -17.28 15.24
N ARG A 120 6.66 -16.50 14.81
CA ARG A 120 5.78 -16.84 13.68
C ARG A 120 5.54 -15.64 12.78
N VAL A 121 5.17 -15.92 11.54
CA VAL A 121 4.57 -14.90 10.67
C VAL A 121 3.16 -14.63 11.17
N VAL A 122 2.84 -13.37 11.42
CA VAL A 122 1.53 -12.93 11.87
C VAL A 122 0.94 -12.00 10.82
N VAL A 123 -0.30 -12.27 10.43
CA VAL A 123 -1.12 -11.35 9.65
C VAL A 123 -1.85 -10.43 10.62
N VAL A 124 -1.73 -9.13 10.41
CA VAL A 124 -2.45 -8.10 11.16
C VAL A 124 -3.37 -7.35 10.21
N ALA A 125 -4.62 -7.14 10.59
CA ALA A 125 -5.57 -6.38 9.77
C ALA A 125 -6.47 -5.50 10.64
N SER A 126 -7.03 -4.44 10.05
CA SER A 126 -7.99 -3.57 10.74
C SER A 126 -8.96 -2.92 9.76
N VAL A 127 -10.17 -2.63 10.24
CA VAL A 127 -11.17 -1.83 9.51
C VAL A 127 -10.81 -0.34 9.45
N ALA A 128 -9.84 0.10 10.24
CA ALA A 128 -9.32 1.46 10.25
C ALA A 128 -8.08 1.57 9.36
N GLY A 129 -8.26 1.63 8.04
CA GLY A 129 -7.18 1.95 7.09
C GLY A 129 -6.87 3.44 7.03
N GLY A 130 -5.71 3.80 6.47
CA GLY A 130 -5.30 5.19 6.26
C GLY A 130 -4.76 5.90 7.51
N MET A 131 -4.73 5.21 8.65
CA MET A 131 -4.19 5.69 9.93
C MET A 131 -2.93 4.91 10.32
N ASP A 132 -2.17 5.44 11.28
CA ASP A 132 -0.99 4.76 11.81
C ASP A 132 -1.43 3.56 12.66
N ILE A 133 -0.84 2.38 12.45
CA ILE A 133 -1.30 1.16 13.12
C ILE A 133 -0.98 1.19 14.62
N GLU A 134 0.13 1.82 14.98
CA GLU A 134 0.53 2.06 16.36
C GLU A 134 -0.49 2.95 17.08
N GLU A 135 -1.06 3.95 16.41
CA GLU A 135 -2.11 4.80 16.97
C GLU A 135 -3.39 3.98 17.24
N ILE A 136 -3.75 3.09 16.32
CA ILE A 136 -4.89 2.17 16.51
C ILE A 136 -4.62 1.22 17.68
N ALA A 137 -3.40 0.71 17.82
CA ALA A 137 -3.03 -0.20 18.90
C ALA A 137 -3.18 0.44 20.28
N HIS A 138 -2.93 1.74 20.40
CA HIS A 138 -3.11 2.48 21.65
C HIS A 138 -4.56 2.92 21.89
N SER A 139 -5.25 3.40 20.85
CA SER A 139 -6.57 4.06 20.99
C SER A 139 -7.76 3.12 20.82
N SER A 140 -7.62 2.04 20.05
CA SER A 140 -8.69 1.09 19.73
C SER A 140 -8.10 -0.31 19.44
N PRO A 141 -7.41 -0.94 20.42
CA PRO A 141 -6.75 -2.23 20.21
C PRO A 141 -7.70 -3.33 19.75
N GLU A 142 -9.00 -3.25 20.08
CA GLU A 142 -10.04 -4.18 19.65
C GLU A 142 -10.28 -4.19 18.13
N LYS A 143 -9.84 -3.15 17.40
CA LYS A 143 -9.91 -3.10 15.94
C LYS A 143 -8.76 -3.85 15.27
N ILE A 144 -7.74 -4.25 16.02
CA ILE A 144 -6.61 -5.02 15.51
C ILE A 144 -7.01 -6.50 15.49
N LEU A 145 -7.05 -7.03 14.28
CA LEU A 145 -7.35 -8.43 14.00
C LEU A 145 -6.03 -9.14 13.69
N GLN A 146 -5.87 -10.35 14.20
CA GLN A 146 -4.64 -11.12 13.99
C GLN A 146 -4.94 -12.57 13.63
N GLU A 147 -4.12 -13.13 12.75
CA GLU A 147 -4.04 -14.55 12.46
C GLU A 147 -2.57 -14.98 12.46
N VAL A 148 -2.25 -16.01 13.23
CA VAL A 148 -0.88 -16.55 13.37
C VAL A 148 -0.69 -17.66 12.35
N CYS A 149 0.32 -17.55 11.49
CA CYS A 149 0.59 -18.56 10.46
C CYS A 149 1.39 -19.70 11.07
N ASP A 150 0.90 -20.93 10.89
CA ASP A 150 1.62 -22.13 11.28
C ASP A 150 2.85 -22.34 10.37
N PRO A 151 4.02 -22.75 10.89
CA PRO A 151 5.23 -22.84 10.08
C PRO A 151 5.20 -24.01 9.09
N LEU A 152 4.38 -25.05 9.35
CA LEU A 152 4.23 -26.21 8.49
C LEU A 152 3.14 -25.98 7.44
N ASN A 153 1.97 -25.48 7.88
CA ASN A 153 0.80 -25.31 7.02
C ASN A 153 0.71 -23.93 6.35
N GLY A 154 1.45 -22.95 6.88
CA GLY A 154 1.39 -21.56 6.47
C GLY A 154 0.06 -20.89 6.83
N LEU A 155 -0.34 -19.92 6.01
CA LEU A 155 -1.66 -19.30 6.10
C LEU A 155 -2.71 -20.17 5.39
N VAL A 156 -3.66 -20.71 6.15
CA VAL A 156 -4.72 -21.57 5.62
C VAL A 156 -6.02 -20.80 5.35
N ASP A 157 -6.86 -21.32 4.44
CA ASP A 157 -8.02 -20.61 3.91
C ASP A 157 -9.01 -20.12 4.98
N PHE A 158 -9.20 -20.88 6.06
CA PHE A 158 -10.14 -20.48 7.11
C PHE A 158 -9.66 -19.22 7.85
N GLN A 159 -8.35 -19.05 8.04
CA GLN A 159 -7.77 -17.86 8.69
C GLN A 159 -8.00 -16.62 7.82
N ALA A 160 -7.77 -16.76 6.52
CA ALA A 160 -8.03 -15.69 5.57
C ALA A 160 -9.53 -15.31 5.53
N ARG A 161 -10.43 -16.30 5.58
CA ARG A 161 -11.88 -16.04 5.69
C ARG A 161 -12.27 -15.40 7.02
N ASN A 162 -11.68 -15.83 8.14
CA ASN A 162 -11.92 -15.21 9.46
C ASN A 162 -11.60 -13.71 9.43
N LEU A 163 -10.45 -13.34 8.87
CA LEU A 163 -10.10 -11.94 8.69
C LEU A 163 -11.07 -11.22 7.76
N ALA A 164 -11.45 -11.82 6.63
CA ALA A 164 -12.43 -11.22 5.71
C ALA A 164 -13.76 -10.89 6.40
N PHE A 165 -14.30 -11.81 7.20
CA PHE A 165 -15.54 -11.59 7.96
C PHE A 165 -15.38 -10.50 9.01
N LYS A 166 -14.29 -10.52 9.78
CA LYS A 166 -14.01 -9.50 10.81
C LYS A 166 -13.74 -8.11 10.21
N LEU A 167 -13.21 -8.05 8.99
CA LEU A 167 -13.08 -6.83 8.19
C LEU A 167 -14.40 -6.40 7.53
N ALA A 168 -15.50 -7.11 7.79
CA ALA A 168 -16.80 -6.88 7.17
C ALA A 168 -16.75 -6.86 5.63
N LEU A 169 -15.97 -7.76 5.03
CA LEU A 169 -16.02 -8.04 3.60
C LEU A 169 -17.20 -8.99 3.32
N SER A 170 -17.82 -8.86 2.14
CA SER A 170 -19.02 -9.63 1.80
C SER A 170 -19.05 -10.08 0.34
N GLY A 171 -19.85 -11.12 0.06
CA GLY A 171 -20.00 -11.68 -1.28
C GLY A 171 -18.65 -12.07 -1.91
N ASP A 172 -18.43 -11.62 -3.15
CA ASP A 172 -17.22 -11.92 -3.93
C ASP A 172 -15.93 -11.35 -3.29
N GLN A 173 -16.04 -10.35 -2.41
CA GLN A 173 -14.89 -9.76 -1.70
C GLN A 173 -14.19 -10.79 -0.82
N ILE A 174 -14.93 -11.72 -0.21
CA ILE A 174 -14.36 -12.74 0.68
C ILE A 174 -13.43 -13.66 -0.11
N GLY A 175 -13.87 -14.11 -1.29
CA GLY A 175 -13.08 -14.95 -2.18
C GLY A 175 -11.85 -14.21 -2.72
N ALA A 176 -12.05 -12.96 -3.17
CA ALA A 176 -10.97 -12.11 -3.67
C ALA A 176 -9.90 -11.83 -2.60
N PHE A 177 -10.32 -11.45 -1.39
CA PHE A 177 -9.43 -11.21 -0.26
C PHE A 177 -8.70 -12.48 0.18
N THR A 178 -9.40 -13.62 0.25
CA THR A 178 -8.79 -14.90 0.60
C THR A 178 -7.66 -15.26 -0.36
N LYS A 179 -7.91 -15.12 -1.67
CA LYS A 179 -6.90 -15.35 -2.71
C LYS A 179 -5.73 -14.37 -2.60
N MET A 180 -6.03 -13.08 -2.42
CA MET A 180 -5.03 -12.02 -2.24
C MET A 180 -4.13 -12.32 -1.03
N LEU A 181 -4.72 -12.64 0.12
CA LEU A 181 -3.98 -12.86 1.35
C LEU A 181 -3.04 -14.06 1.27
N LYS A 182 -3.47 -15.15 0.62
CA LYS A 182 -2.58 -16.28 0.32
C LYS A 182 -1.44 -15.90 -0.63
N GLY A 183 -1.73 -15.08 -1.64
CA GLY A 183 -0.71 -14.53 -2.54
C GLY A 183 0.32 -13.67 -1.81
N LEU A 184 -0.12 -12.83 -0.87
CA LEU A 184 0.72 -12.02 -0.01
C LEU A 184 1.58 -12.87 0.93
N TYR A 185 1.01 -13.92 1.54
CA TYR A 185 1.77 -14.85 2.38
C TYR A 185 2.88 -15.56 1.58
N ARG A 186 2.54 -16.02 0.37
CA ARG A 186 3.54 -16.61 -0.54
C ARG A 186 4.63 -15.60 -0.92
N LEU A 187 4.25 -14.36 -1.26
CA LEU A 187 5.21 -13.29 -1.56
C LEU A 187 6.15 -13.05 -0.37
N PHE A 188 5.59 -12.93 0.83
CA PHE A 188 6.34 -12.71 2.07
C PHE A 188 7.38 -13.82 2.30
N LYS A 189 6.99 -15.08 2.11
CA LYS A 189 7.86 -16.25 2.29
C LYS A 189 8.91 -16.40 1.19
N ASP A 190 8.53 -16.27 -0.07
CA ASP A 190 9.42 -16.49 -1.22
C ASP A 190 10.53 -15.43 -1.31
N ASN A 191 10.31 -14.25 -0.73
CA ASN A 191 11.24 -13.11 -0.78
C ASN A 191 11.86 -12.78 0.57
N ASP A 192 11.72 -13.67 1.57
CA ASP A 192 12.27 -13.52 2.93
C ASP A 192 12.00 -12.14 3.55
N LEU A 193 10.77 -11.65 3.39
CA LEU A 193 10.41 -10.32 3.89
C LEU A 193 10.39 -10.30 5.42
N ALA A 194 10.82 -9.18 6.00
CA ALA A 194 10.67 -8.93 7.43
C ALA A 194 9.30 -8.29 7.75
N LEU A 195 8.80 -7.47 6.83
CA LEU A 195 7.55 -6.74 6.91
C LEU A 195 6.95 -6.64 5.51
N LEU A 196 5.63 -6.77 5.43
CA LEU A 196 4.82 -6.35 4.31
C LEU A 196 3.65 -5.59 4.89
N GLU A 197 3.50 -4.32 4.53
CA GLU A 197 2.39 -3.49 4.97
C GLU A 197 1.69 -2.89 3.76
N ILE A 198 0.35 -2.99 3.74
CA ILE A 198 -0.53 -2.36 2.77
C ILE A 198 -1.44 -1.43 3.55
N ASN A 199 -1.19 -0.12 3.40
CA ASN A 199 -1.95 0.91 4.11
C ASN A 199 -2.16 2.15 3.24
N PRO A 200 -3.32 2.31 2.58
CA PRO A 200 -4.53 1.49 2.74
C PRO A 200 -4.60 0.30 1.76
N LEU A 201 -5.28 -0.76 2.21
CA LEU A 201 -5.92 -1.75 1.35
C LEU A 201 -7.32 -1.24 1.02
N VAL A 202 -7.55 -0.89 -0.24
CA VAL A 202 -8.78 -0.24 -0.69
C VAL A 202 -9.82 -1.26 -1.12
N VAL A 203 -11.08 -1.01 -0.73
CA VAL A 203 -12.26 -1.59 -1.37
C VAL A 203 -12.92 -0.49 -2.20
N THR A 204 -13.08 -0.73 -3.50
CA THR A 204 -13.71 0.22 -4.42
C THR A 204 -15.23 0.16 -4.36
N THR A 205 -15.92 1.18 -4.90
CA THR A 205 -17.39 1.23 -4.97
C THR A 205 -18.01 0.08 -5.78
N ASP A 206 -17.27 -0.53 -6.71
CA ASP A 206 -17.66 -1.73 -7.45
C ASP A 206 -17.21 -3.04 -6.75
N GLY A 207 -16.72 -2.96 -5.52
CA GLY A 207 -16.42 -4.11 -4.66
C GLY A 207 -15.09 -4.82 -4.94
N LYS A 208 -14.21 -4.24 -5.75
CA LYS A 208 -12.86 -4.77 -5.98
C LYS A 208 -11.91 -4.36 -4.87
N ILE A 209 -10.84 -5.13 -4.68
CA ILE A 209 -9.84 -4.91 -3.62
C ILE A 209 -8.48 -4.62 -4.25
N PHE A 210 -7.82 -3.53 -3.82
CA PHE A 210 -6.54 -3.08 -4.34
C PHE A 210 -5.57 -2.72 -3.20
N ALA A 211 -4.30 -3.05 -3.37
CA ALA A 211 -3.23 -2.51 -2.53
C ALA A 211 -2.85 -1.12 -3.04
N LEU A 212 -3.34 -0.06 -2.38
CA LEU A 212 -3.17 1.33 -2.84
C LEU A 212 -1.77 1.87 -2.52
N ASP A 213 -1.21 1.50 -1.38
CA ASP A 213 0.15 1.82 -0.97
C ASP A 213 0.76 0.57 -0.31
N CYS A 214 2.07 0.38 -0.47
CA CYS A 214 2.74 -0.77 0.11
C CYS A 214 4.18 -0.44 0.53
N LYS A 215 4.54 -0.96 1.71
CA LYS A 215 5.87 -0.90 2.31
C LYS A 215 6.39 -2.31 2.55
N MET A 216 7.63 -2.55 2.13
CA MET A 216 8.39 -3.80 2.29
C MET A 216 9.84 -3.49 2.62
#